data_AF-A0A8J5RD55-F1
#
_entry.id   AF-A0A8J5RD55-F1
#
_cell.length_a   1.000
_cell.length_b   1.000
_cell.length_c   1.000
_cell.angle_alpha   90.00
_cell.angle_beta   90.00
_cell.angle_gamma   90.00
#
_symmetry.space_group_name_H-M   'P 1'
#
loop_
_entity.id
_entity.type
_entity.pdbx_description
1 polymer ?
#
loop_
_entity_poly.entity_id
_entity_poly.type
_entity_poly.pdbx_seq_one_letter_code
_entity_poly.pdbx_strand_id
1 'polypeptide(L)'
;YQDDKARIKEAVKSGKIPMTTSWTLEDFQTAVMEDDSFKGIKNTNMKLIYDDQVERLREKEVKETKKRQRLGENFSDLLYSIKEISASSTWDDSKALFEDSQEYRALGSETYARRAF
;
A
#
# COMPACT_ATOMS: atom_id res chain seq x y z
N TYR A 1 -28.16 -5.57 -3.57
CA TYR A 1 -26.74 -5.61 -3.97
C TYR A 1 -26.06 -4.25 -3.86
N GLN A 2 -26.40 -3.22 -4.67
CA GLN A 2 -25.69 -1.93 -4.60
C GLN A 2 -25.86 -1.22 -3.24
N ASP A 3 -27.07 -1.25 -2.67
CA ASP A 3 -27.34 -0.76 -1.31
C ASP A 3 -26.53 -1.52 -0.25
N ASP A 4 -26.64 -2.86 -0.24
CA ASP A 4 -25.84 -3.76 0.61
C ASP A 4 -24.33 -3.46 0.53
N LYS A 5 -23.82 -3.28 -0.71
CA LYS A 5 -22.43 -2.95 -0.99
C LYS A 5 -22.03 -1.61 -0.41
N ALA A 6 -22.87 -0.58 -0.55
CA ALA A 6 -22.60 0.74 0.02
C ALA A 6 -22.54 0.69 1.55
N ARG A 7 -23.52 0.03 2.19
CA ARG A 7 -23.60 -0.10 3.65
C ARG A 7 -22.38 -0.81 4.23
N ILE A 8 -22.02 -1.97 3.67
CA ILE A 8 -20.84 -2.71 4.14
C ILE A 8 -19.55 -1.93 3.85
N LYS A 9 -19.42 -1.26 2.69
CA LYS A 9 -18.24 -0.43 2.40
C LYS A 9 -18.05 0.69 3.41
N GLU A 10 -19.12 1.37 3.80
CA GLU A 10 -19.04 2.43 4.81
C GLU A 10 -18.67 1.87 6.20
N ALA A 11 -19.16 0.69 6.55
CA ALA A 11 -18.78 -0.01 7.78
C ALA A 11 -17.31 -0.42 7.80
N VAL A 12 -16.79 -0.91 6.67
CA VAL A 12 -15.36 -1.20 6.50
C VAL A 12 -14.52 0.07 6.65
N LYS A 13 -14.91 1.16 5.97
CA LYS A 13 -14.17 2.44 6.04
C LYS A 13 -14.19 3.08 7.43
N SER A 14 -15.30 2.97 8.14
CA SER A 14 -15.44 3.49 9.50
C SER A 14 -14.76 2.61 10.55
N GLY A 15 -14.20 1.46 10.16
CA GLY A 15 -13.52 0.53 11.06
C GLY A 15 -14.45 -0.38 11.85
N LYS A 16 -15.77 -0.36 11.58
CA LYS A 16 -16.73 -1.29 12.19
C LYS A 16 -16.48 -2.73 11.76
N ILE A 17 -16.13 -2.92 10.48
CA ILE A 17 -15.69 -4.21 9.95
C ILE A 17 -14.19 -4.09 9.69
N PRO A 18 -13.33 -4.75 10.48
CA PRO A 18 -11.89 -4.70 10.31
C PRO A 18 -11.44 -5.52 9.10
N MET A 19 -11.69 -4.99 7.90
CA MET A 19 -11.28 -5.61 6.64
C MET A 19 -9.77 -5.47 6.44
N THR A 20 -9.06 -6.59 6.47
CA THR A 20 -7.61 -6.66 6.23
C THR A 20 -7.29 -7.70 5.16
N THR A 21 -6.07 -7.66 4.62
CA THR A 21 -5.61 -8.62 3.59
C THR A 21 -5.44 -10.05 4.13
N SER A 22 -5.40 -10.20 5.45
CA SER A 22 -5.34 -11.49 6.15
C SER A 22 -6.70 -12.13 6.45
N TRP A 23 -7.80 -11.41 6.26
CA TRP A 23 -9.15 -11.94 6.53
C TRP A 23 -9.60 -12.92 5.45
N THR A 24 -10.31 -13.96 5.87
CA THR A 24 -11.00 -14.89 4.98
C THR A 24 -12.43 -14.42 4.70
N LEU A 25 -13.08 -15.05 3.71
CA LEU A 25 -14.50 -14.82 3.44
C LEU A 25 -15.36 -15.16 4.66
N GLU A 26 -14.99 -16.18 5.43
CA GLU A 26 -15.73 -16.64 6.62
C GLU A 26 -15.63 -15.63 7.77
N ASP A 27 -14.45 -15.04 7.98
CA ASP A 27 -14.27 -13.95 8.96
C ASP A 27 -15.15 -12.75 8.61
N PHE A 28 -15.16 -12.37 7.32
CA PHE A 28 -15.98 -11.27 6.83
C PHE A 28 -17.48 -11.55 6.99
N GLN A 29 -17.92 -12.77 6.65
CA GLN A 29 -19.33 -13.15 6.79
C GLN A 29 -19.76 -13.13 8.26
N THR A 30 -18.92 -13.66 9.15
CA THR A 30 -19.16 -13.62 10.61
C THR A 30 -19.32 -12.18 11.08
N ALA A 31 -18.36 -11.30 10.77
CA ALA A 31 -18.42 -9.90 11.19
C ALA A 31 -19.63 -9.13 10.64
N VAL A 32 -20.05 -9.43 9.41
CA VAL A 32 -21.26 -8.84 8.83
C VAL A 32 -22.52 -9.39 9.50
N MET A 33 -22.56 -10.68 9.86
CA MET A 33 -23.70 -11.31 10.52
C MET A 33 -23.84 -10.91 11.99
N GLU A 34 -22.75 -10.56 12.67
CA GLU A 34 -22.74 -10.07 14.05
C GLU A 34 -23.36 -8.68 14.19
N ASP A 35 -23.35 -7.86 13.12
CA ASP A 35 -23.93 -6.52 13.14
C ASP A 35 -25.38 -6.54 12.62
N ASP A 36 -26.32 -6.23 13.51
CA ASP A 36 -27.76 -6.14 13.22
C ASP A 36 -28.07 -5.21 12.03
N SER A 37 -27.21 -4.22 11.75
CA SER A 37 -27.37 -3.31 10.63
C SER A 37 -27.14 -3.95 9.26
N PHE A 38 -26.70 -5.21 9.18
CA PHE A 38 -26.58 -5.97 7.93
C PHE A 38 -27.51 -7.16 7.83
N LYS A 39 -28.48 -7.28 8.76
CA LYS A 39 -29.52 -8.32 8.68
C LYS A 39 -30.25 -8.28 7.33
N GLY A 40 -30.36 -9.44 6.70
CA GLY A 40 -31.04 -9.63 5.42
C GLY A 40 -30.14 -9.60 4.18
N ILE A 41 -28.83 -9.30 4.32
CA ILE A 41 -27.89 -9.41 3.21
C ILE A 41 -27.68 -10.89 2.87
N LYS A 42 -27.76 -11.25 1.59
CA LYS A 42 -27.54 -12.62 1.12
C LYS A 42 -26.05 -12.97 1.11
N ASN A 43 -25.71 -14.22 1.41
CA ASN A 43 -24.33 -14.73 1.35
C ASN A 43 -23.67 -14.47 -0.02
N THR A 44 -24.42 -14.63 -1.12
CA THR A 44 -23.95 -14.28 -2.48
C THR A 44 -23.51 -12.81 -2.60
N ASN A 45 -24.24 -11.89 -1.98
CA ASN A 45 -23.87 -10.47 -2.00
C ASN A 45 -22.65 -10.22 -1.12
N MET A 46 -22.57 -10.85 0.07
CA MET A 46 -21.40 -10.76 0.95
C MET A 46 -20.13 -11.21 0.23
N LYS A 47 -20.18 -12.35 -0.48
CA LYS A 47 -19.06 -12.86 -1.27
C LYS A 47 -18.59 -11.85 -2.33
N LEU A 48 -19.51 -11.31 -3.12
CA LEU A 48 -19.17 -10.31 -4.15
C LEU A 48 -18.55 -9.03 -3.55
N ILE A 49 -19.04 -8.60 -2.38
CA ILE A 49 -18.52 -7.41 -1.68
C ILE A 49 -17.13 -7.68 -1.10
N TYR A 50 -16.93 -8.89 -0.55
CA TYR A 50 -15.64 -9.35 -0.06
C TYR A 50 -14.60 -9.38 -1.19
N ASP A 51 -14.93 -10.01 -2.32
CA ASP A 51 -14.03 -10.11 -3.48
C ASP A 51 -13.62 -8.70 -3.96
N ASP A 52 -14.57 -7.75 -4.08
CA ASP A 52 -14.29 -6.34 -4.43
C ASP A 52 -13.39 -5.65 -3.40
N GLN A 53 -13.57 -5.91 -2.09
CA GLN A 53 -12.74 -5.31 -1.05
C GLN A 53 -11.32 -5.88 -1.08
N VAL A 54 -11.17 -7.20 -1.21
CA VAL A 54 -9.87 -7.87 -1.25
C VAL A 54 -9.09 -7.47 -2.50
N GLU A 55 -9.74 -7.44 -3.67
CA GLU A 55 -9.13 -6.97 -4.90
C GLU A 55 -8.60 -5.55 -4.73
N ARG A 56 -9.43 -4.63 -4.20
CA ARG A 56 -9.03 -3.24 -3.97
C ARG A 56 -7.88 -3.10 -2.98
N LEU A 57 -7.80 -3.94 -1.95
CA LEU A 57 -6.69 -3.95 -1.00
C LEU A 57 -5.40 -4.40 -1.70
N ARG A 58 -5.46 -5.49 -2.48
CA ARG A 58 -4.33 -6.00 -3.26
C ARG A 58 -3.85 -4.98 -4.30
N GLU A 59 -4.76 -4.32 -5.01
CA GLU A 59 -4.43 -3.28 -5.98
C GLU A 59 -3.67 -2.11 -5.32
N LYS A 60 -4.09 -1.71 -4.12
CA LYS A 60 -3.37 -0.68 -3.35
C LYS A 60 -1.97 -1.14 -2.96
N GLU A 61 -1.81 -2.38 -2.47
CA GLU A 61 -0.49 -2.93 -2.12
C GLU A 61 0.44 -3.01 -3.34
N VAL A 62 -0.07 -3.48 -4.48
CA VAL A 62 0.68 -3.54 -5.74
C VAL A 62 1.08 -2.14 -6.18
N LYS A 63 0.18 -1.16 -6.08
CA LYS A 63 0.46 0.23 -6.45
C LYS A 63 1.53 0.85 -5.55
N GLU A 64 1.46 0.64 -4.24
CA GLU A 64 2.46 1.14 -3.29
C GLU A 64 3.81 0.43 -3.49
N THR A 65 3.81 -0.88 -3.76
CA THR A 65 5.02 -1.63 -4.10
C THR A 65 5.68 -1.10 -5.36
N LYS A 66 4.91 -0.92 -6.45
CA LYS A 66 5.41 -0.34 -7.71
C LYS A 66 5.90 1.09 -7.53
N LYS A 67 5.19 1.90 -6.75
CA LYS A 67 5.60 3.28 -6.43
C LYS A 67 6.94 3.27 -5.69
N ARG A 68 7.10 2.39 -4.71
CA ARG A 68 8.35 2.26 -3.95
C ARG A 68 9.51 1.78 -4.82
N GLN A 69 9.25 0.80 -5.69
CA GLN A 69 10.23 0.35 -6.68
C GLN A 69 10.70 1.52 -7.56
N ARG A 70 9.77 2.29 -8.13
CA ARG A 70 10.10 3.45 -8.97
C ARG A 70 10.90 4.53 -8.24
N LEU A 71 10.61 4.76 -6.96
CA LEU A 71 11.39 5.71 -6.16
C LEU A 71 12.84 5.23 -6.02
N GLY A 72 13.05 3.94 -5.77
CA GLY A 72 14.37 3.33 -5.74
C GLY A 72 15.09 3.44 -7.09
N GLU A 73 14.42 3.09 -8.19
CA GLU A 73 14.97 3.20 -9.55
C GLU A 73 15.40 4.63 -9.88
N ASN A 74 14.53 5.62 -9.64
CA ASN A 74 14.86 7.03 -9.85
C ASN A 74 16.06 7.50 -9.03
N PHE A 75 16.19 7.03 -7.78
CA PHE A 75 17.34 7.35 -6.94
C PHE A 75 18.62 6.70 -7.48
N SER A 76 18.55 5.43 -7.89
CA SER A 76 19.70 4.76 -8.54
C SER A 76 20.11 5.48 -9.83
N ASP A 77 19.16 5.87 -10.69
CA ASP A 77 19.43 6.66 -11.90
C ASP A 77 20.12 8.01 -11.58
N LEU A 78 19.68 8.70 -10.52
CA LEU A 78 20.35 9.90 -10.03
C LEU A 78 21.80 9.61 -9.63
N LEU A 79 22.04 8.56 -8.84
CA LEU A 79 23.40 8.17 -8.42
C LEU A 79 24.30 7.87 -9.63
N TYR A 80 23.78 7.17 -10.65
CA TYR A 80 24.51 6.92 -11.89
C TYR A 80 24.79 8.18 -12.71
N SER A 81 23.95 9.21 -12.58
CA SER A 81 24.15 10.51 -13.24
C SER A 81 25.28 11.33 -12.60
N ILE A 82 25.49 11.18 -11.30
CA ILE A 82 26.51 11.93 -10.55
C ILE A 82 27.88 11.27 -10.77
N LYS A 83 28.71 11.91 -11.60
CA LYS A 83 30.04 11.40 -11.97
C LYS A 83 31.03 11.30 -10.80
N GLU A 84 30.78 12.03 -9.72
CA GLU A 84 31.58 12.01 -8.49
C GLU A 84 31.30 10.77 -7.63
N ILE A 85 30.16 10.09 -7.87
CA ILE A 85 29.80 8.86 -7.17
C ILE A 85 30.38 7.68 -7.95
N SER A 86 31.18 6.88 -7.26
CA SER A 86 31.82 5.69 -7.77
C SER A 86 31.57 4.51 -6.82
N ALA A 87 31.87 3.29 -7.25
CA ALA A 87 31.72 2.09 -6.39
C ALA A 87 32.61 2.11 -5.12
N SER A 88 33.60 3.02 -5.05
CA SER A 88 34.43 3.25 -3.86
C SER A 88 33.94 4.40 -2.98
N SER A 89 32.97 5.19 -3.45
CA SER A 89 32.45 6.33 -2.70
C SER A 89 31.64 5.83 -1.49
N THR A 90 31.80 6.52 -0.36
CA THR A 90 31.02 6.18 0.85
C THR A 90 29.72 6.97 0.87
N TRP A 91 28.71 6.43 1.54
CA TRP A 91 27.44 7.13 1.75
C TRP A 91 27.63 8.55 2.27
N ASP A 92 28.47 8.73 3.30
CA ASP A 92 28.68 10.02 3.96
C ASP A 92 29.37 11.06 3.07
N ASP A 93 30.28 10.63 2.18
CA ASP A 93 30.95 11.50 1.20
C ASP A 93 30.01 11.91 0.05
N SER A 94 29.22 10.95 -0.44
CA SER A 94 28.28 11.18 -1.54
C SER A 94 26.97 11.86 -1.13
N LYS A 95 26.62 11.85 0.16
CA LYS A 95 25.32 12.36 0.65
C LYS A 95 25.08 13.81 0.24
N ALA A 96 26.11 14.65 0.37
CA ALA A 96 26.05 16.08 0.01
C ALA A 96 25.71 16.31 -1.48
N LEU A 97 25.98 15.32 -2.35
CA LEU A 97 25.77 15.41 -3.79
C LEU A 97 24.30 15.20 -4.20
N PHE A 98 23.52 14.48 -3.38
CA PHE A 98 22.12 14.15 -3.70
C PHE A 98 21.12 14.50 -2.59
N GLU A 99 21.55 14.98 -1.41
CA GLU A 99 20.62 15.24 -0.29
C GLU A 99 19.56 16.31 -0.58
N ASP A 100 19.84 17.25 -1.48
CA ASP A 100 18.88 18.27 -1.92
C ASP A 100 17.97 17.78 -3.06
N SER A 101 18.26 16.62 -3.66
CA SER A 101 17.53 16.11 -4.81
C SER A 101 16.10 15.68 -4.47
N GLN A 102 15.21 15.79 -5.46
CA GLN A 102 13.83 15.39 -5.30
C GLN A 102 13.72 13.87 -5.12
N GLU A 103 14.58 13.09 -5.78
CA GLU A 103 14.64 11.64 -5.73
C GLU A 103 14.96 11.16 -4.31
N TYR A 104 16.00 11.72 -3.68
CA TYR A 104 16.35 11.39 -2.30
C TYR A 104 15.23 11.77 -1.32
N ARG A 105 14.69 12.99 -1.46
CA ARG A 105 13.57 13.46 -0.62
C ARG A 105 12.32 12.61 -0.78
N ALA A 106 12.05 12.11 -1.98
CA ALA A 106 10.88 11.29 -2.28
C ALA A 106 10.97 9.87 -1.66
N LEU A 107 12.17 9.37 -1.34
CA LEU A 107 12.33 8.11 -0.60
C LEU A 107 11.81 8.22 0.84
N GLY A 108 11.85 9.41 1.44
CA GLY A 108 11.33 9.71 2.77
C GLY A 108 11.98 8.94 3.93
N SER A 109 13.06 8.19 3.65
CA SER A 109 13.73 7.31 4.60
C SER A 109 15.21 7.17 4.25
N GLU A 110 16.07 7.71 5.11
CA GLU A 110 17.53 7.62 4.94
C GLU A 110 18.01 6.15 4.97
N THR A 111 17.42 5.30 5.80
CA THR A 111 17.77 3.87 5.87
C THR A 111 17.44 3.13 4.58
N TYR A 112 16.37 3.52 3.88
CA TYR A 112 16.03 2.97 2.58
C TYR A 112 16.99 3.47 1.50
N ALA A 113 17.29 4.78 1.50
CA ALA A 113 18.24 5.37 0.56
C ALA A 113 19.65 4.78 0.71
N ARG A 114 20.13 4.61 1.94
CA ARG A 114 21.44 4.00 2.25
C ARG A 114 21.54 2.53 1.86
N ARG A 115 20.41 1.83 1.72
CA ARG A 115 20.36 0.46 1.18
C ARG A 115 20.38 0.43 -0.35
N ALA A 116 19.95 1.52 -0.99
CA ALA A 116 19.85 1.63 -2.44
C ALA A 116 21.09 2.26 -3.10
N PHE A 117 21.93 2.94 -2.31
CA PHE A 117 23.28 3.39 -2.65
C PHE A 117 24.28 2.24 -2.52
#